data_AF-A0A965KM46-F1
#
_entry.id   AF-A0A965KM46-F1
#
_cell.length_a   1.000
_cell.length_b   1.000
_cell.length_c   1.000
_cell.angle_alpha   90.00
_cell.angle_beta   90.00
_cell.angle_gamma   90.00
#
_symmetry.space_group_name_H-M   'P 1'
#
loop_
_entity.id
_entity.type
_entity.pdbx_description
1 polymer ?
#
loop_
_entity_poly.entity_id
_entity_poly.type
_entity_poly.pdbx_seq_one_letter_code
_entity_poly.pdbx_strand_id
1 'polypeptide(L)'
;RRLGFLDSELRSTRPFLREQASIGTEADAVVACHRTLVTHISQYGSAGLGSLIVSMTRSVSDLLSVYLLAREAGLTAGGSEDAYCLLPVVPLFETIGDLERSTGIMDAFLSHPMTKRTLQARRDAGITDGLTQQVMIGYSDSNKDGGILASLWNLYRAQQNLAAVGEKHGVRIVFFHGRGGTISRGAGPTHRFIDALPQGSIQGEMRVTEQGESITQKYANHITAVNNLELLTAGVTQNTFLHDVAVRSETAQAKVMDRLAEFSREAYQSLIQTPRFIEFFRQATPIDVIEASRIGSRPSRRTGAASLEDLRAIPWVFAWSQARFYLSGWYGVGSALARLKDEDPKGFEVIRKNYDDWPPLRYMLKNASTSVLASNRSMMKLYGALVTDKKLRDLFLNRILAEHNLTRKMLDELSGSKLSEGRPRLRKVIALRESAIDLLHEQQVALLKDWRKKVADGDRKEAEALLPQMLLSLNAIAAGLQATG
;
A
#
# COMPACT_ATOMS: atom_id res chain seq x y z
N ARG A 1 18.11 -0.90 25.72
CA ARG A 1 18.49 0.46 26.19
C ARG A 1 17.41 1.51 25.87
N ARG A 2 17.05 1.76 24.60
CA ARG A 2 16.01 2.76 24.23
C ARG A 2 14.65 2.51 24.89
N LEU A 3 14.17 1.27 24.86
CA LEU A 3 12.87 0.91 25.46
C LEU A 3 12.83 1.19 26.97
N GLY A 4 13.78 0.66 27.73
CA GLY A 4 13.85 0.91 29.18
C GLY A 4 13.99 2.38 29.57
N PHE A 5 14.63 3.20 28.73
CA PHE A 5 14.65 4.65 28.91
C PHE A 5 13.26 5.29 28.69
N LEU A 6 12.55 4.91 27.63
CA LEU A 6 11.20 5.42 27.39
C LEU A 6 10.25 4.99 28.52
N ASP A 7 10.36 3.75 28.99
CA ASP A 7 9.56 3.25 30.11
C ASP A 7 9.84 4.00 31.41
N SER A 8 11.11 4.29 31.72
CA SER A 8 11.47 5.07 32.91
C SER A 8 10.99 6.51 32.79
N GLU A 9 11.18 7.13 31.62
CA GLU A 9 10.73 8.49 31.39
C GLU A 9 9.22 8.60 31.48
N LEU A 10 8.44 7.72 30.85
CA LEU A 10 6.97 7.75 30.87
C LEU A 10 6.35 7.58 32.27
N ARG A 11 7.07 6.98 33.22
CA ARG A 11 6.67 6.89 34.65
C ARG A 11 7.09 8.09 35.47
N SER A 12 8.07 8.86 34.99
CA SER A 12 8.57 10.03 35.68
C SER A 12 7.53 11.15 35.67
N THR A 13 7.38 11.81 36.81
CA THR A 13 6.61 13.06 36.96
C THR A 13 7.43 14.31 36.65
N ARG A 14 8.76 14.14 36.56
CA ARG A 14 9.65 15.23 36.20
C ARG A 14 9.43 15.58 34.72
N PRO A 15 9.33 16.87 34.37
CA PRO A 15 9.36 17.30 32.97
C PRO A 15 10.60 16.76 32.26
N PHE A 16 10.40 16.14 31.10
CA PHE A 16 11.52 15.69 30.27
C PHE A 16 12.22 16.89 29.64
N LEU A 17 11.44 17.90 29.24
CA LEU A 17 11.93 19.14 28.63
C LEU A 17 11.82 20.33 29.58
N ARG A 18 12.77 21.26 29.48
CA ARG A 18 12.57 22.62 30.00
C ARG A 18 11.67 23.36 29.02
N GLU A 19 10.81 24.25 29.52
CA GLU A 19 9.77 24.92 28.73
C GLU A 19 10.26 25.57 27.42
N GLN A 20 11.45 26.17 27.47
CA GLN A 20 12.07 26.88 26.34
C GLN A 20 13.26 26.12 25.70
N ALA A 21 13.51 24.88 26.10
CA ALA A 21 14.60 24.10 25.52
C ALA A 21 14.21 23.58 24.13
N SER A 22 15.01 23.92 23.12
CA SER A 22 14.97 23.24 21.83
C SER A 22 15.60 21.84 21.96
N ILE A 23 14.94 20.84 21.37
CA ILE A 23 15.44 19.46 21.27
C ILE A 23 15.74 19.04 19.83
N GLY A 24 15.97 20.03 18.96
CA GLY A 24 16.23 19.86 17.54
C GLY A 24 15.00 20.16 16.70
N THR A 25 15.23 20.67 15.49
CA THR A 25 14.20 21.24 14.61
C THR A 25 13.03 20.29 14.37
N GLU A 26 13.30 19.00 14.15
CA GLU A 26 12.27 18.00 13.86
C GLU A 26 11.43 17.67 15.10
N ALA A 27 12.08 17.52 16.26
CA ALA A 27 11.39 17.19 17.50
C ALA A 27 10.58 18.39 18.03
N ASP A 28 11.12 19.61 17.89
CA ASP A 28 10.41 20.86 18.20
C ASP A 28 9.15 21.00 17.34
N ALA A 29 9.22 20.66 16.05
CA ALA A 29 8.06 20.68 15.16
C ALA A 29 6.97 19.68 15.57
N VAL A 30 7.35 18.48 16.03
CA VAL A 30 6.40 17.47 16.54
C VAL A 30 5.74 17.94 17.84
N VAL A 31 6.51 18.47 18.78
CA VAL A 31 5.97 19.01 20.04
C VAL A 31 5.06 20.21 19.78
N ALA A 32 5.44 21.11 18.87
CA ALA A 32 4.60 22.24 18.47
C ALA A 32 3.26 21.76 17.87
N CYS A 33 3.29 20.74 17.00
CA CYS A 33 2.08 20.12 16.46
C CYS A 33 1.18 19.55 17.57
N HIS A 34 1.75 18.81 18.52
CA HIS A 34 0.98 18.29 19.67
C HIS A 34 0.40 19.42 20.53
N ARG A 35 1.13 20.51 20.78
CA ARG A 35 0.62 21.68 21.51
C ARG A 35 -0.58 22.31 20.78
N THR A 36 -0.54 22.39 19.45
CA THR A 36 -1.70 22.80 18.65
C THR A 36 -2.91 21.89 18.87
N LEU A 37 -2.70 20.57 18.97
CA LEU A 37 -3.78 19.62 19.27
C LEU A 37 -4.34 19.83 20.68
N VAL A 38 -3.49 20.11 21.67
CA VAL A 38 -3.93 20.43 23.04
C VAL A 38 -4.81 21.68 23.06
N THR A 39 -4.37 22.75 22.39
CA THR A 39 -5.17 23.99 22.26
C THR A 39 -6.51 23.73 21.57
N HIS A 40 -6.51 22.89 20.51
CA HIS A 40 -7.76 22.55 19.83
C HIS A 40 -8.71 21.75 20.74
N ILE A 41 -8.20 20.75 21.46
CA ILE A 41 -9.00 19.92 22.38
C ILE A 41 -9.59 20.77 23.50
N SER A 42 -8.83 21.71 24.07
CA SER A 42 -9.32 22.57 25.16
C SER A 42 -10.40 23.56 24.69
N GLN A 43 -10.33 24.01 23.44
CA GLN A 43 -11.28 24.98 22.87
C GLN A 43 -12.53 24.32 22.27
N TYR A 44 -12.38 23.17 21.61
CA TYR A 44 -13.42 22.59 20.74
C TYR A 44 -13.72 21.11 21.03
N GLY A 45 -13.00 20.48 21.96
CA GLY A 45 -13.06 19.04 22.20
C GLY A 45 -12.31 18.20 21.15
N SER A 46 -12.39 16.88 21.27
CA SER A 46 -11.60 15.94 20.45
C SER A 46 -12.37 15.29 19.30
N ALA A 47 -13.67 15.56 19.14
CA ALA A 47 -14.53 14.85 18.20
C ALA A 47 -14.11 15.02 16.71
N GLY A 48 -13.52 16.18 16.36
CA GLY A 48 -12.98 16.44 15.02
C GLY A 48 -11.57 15.88 14.79
N LEU A 49 -10.94 15.29 15.80
CA LEU A 49 -9.57 14.80 15.73
C LEU A 49 -9.56 13.27 15.59
N GLY A 50 -8.69 12.80 14.70
CA GLY A 50 -8.49 11.38 14.47
C GLY A 50 -7.45 10.76 15.40
N SER A 51 -6.38 10.23 14.81
CA SER A 51 -5.37 9.43 15.49
C SER A 51 -3.97 9.95 15.16
N LEU A 52 -3.01 9.72 16.05
CA LEU A 52 -1.59 9.98 15.81
C LEU A 52 -1.00 8.76 15.08
N ILE A 53 -0.90 8.84 13.75
CA ILE A 53 -0.42 7.72 12.93
C ILE A 53 1.10 7.77 12.81
N VAL A 54 1.75 6.65 13.16
CA VAL A 54 3.20 6.50 13.11
C VAL A 54 3.60 5.74 11.85
N SER A 55 3.92 6.46 10.79
CA SER A 55 4.48 5.89 9.56
C SER A 55 5.79 5.14 9.83
N MET A 56 6.08 4.11 9.03
CA MET A 56 7.30 3.29 9.13
C MET A 56 7.54 2.72 10.54
N THR A 57 6.49 2.23 11.20
CA THR A 57 6.64 1.62 12.53
C THR A 57 7.46 0.33 12.43
N ARG A 58 8.62 0.30 13.10
CA ARG A 58 9.56 -0.84 13.09
C ARG A 58 9.78 -1.46 14.46
N SER A 59 9.38 -0.76 15.51
CA SER A 59 9.56 -1.17 16.90
C SER A 59 8.52 -0.55 17.82
N VAL A 60 8.36 -1.14 19.00
CA VAL A 60 7.54 -0.57 20.09
C VAL A 60 8.05 0.81 20.51
N SER A 61 9.37 1.04 20.44
CA SER A 61 9.97 2.31 20.82
C SER A 61 9.53 3.47 19.94
N ASP A 62 9.14 3.21 18.68
CA ASP A 62 8.62 4.24 17.78
C ASP A 62 7.27 4.77 18.27
N LEU A 63 6.43 3.88 18.81
CA LEU A 63 5.13 4.23 19.38
C LEU A 63 5.27 4.91 20.75
N LEU A 64 6.14 4.40 21.62
CA LEU A 64 6.34 4.98 22.95
C LEU A 64 7.06 6.34 22.90
N SER A 65 7.88 6.61 21.88
CA SER A 65 8.43 7.95 21.64
C SER A 65 7.31 8.98 21.38
N VAL A 66 6.21 8.59 20.72
CA VAL A 66 5.05 9.49 20.55
C VAL A 66 4.38 9.80 21.88
N TYR A 67 4.21 8.81 22.76
CA TYR A 67 3.68 9.05 24.10
C TYR A 67 4.54 10.01 24.92
N LEU A 68 5.87 9.90 24.84
CA LEU A 68 6.76 10.80 25.54
C LEU A 68 6.58 12.24 25.04
N LEU A 69 6.62 12.45 23.71
CA LEU A 69 6.45 13.78 23.13
C LEU A 69 5.03 14.33 23.32
N ALA A 70 4.02 13.47 23.35
CA ALA A 70 2.64 13.84 23.66
C ALA A 70 2.54 14.35 25.10
N ARG A 71 3.17 13.67 26.05
CA ARG A 71 3.21 14.10 27.45
C ARG A 71 3.86 15.46 27.61
N GLU A 72 5.03 15.67 26.99
CA GLU A 72 5.74 16.96 27.08
C GLU A 72 4.99 18.12 26.41
N ALA A 73 4.11 17.81 25.46
CA ALA A 73 3.24 18.80 24.85
C ALA A 73 1.96 19.08 25.65
N GLY A 74 1.66 18.30 26.70
CA GLY A 74 0.41 18.36 27.45
C GLY A 74 -0.75 17.59 26.81
N LEU A 75 -0.48 16.70 25.85
CA LEU A 75 -1.47 15.86 25.15
C LEU A 75 -1.79 14.56 25.91
N THR A 76 -1.47 14.53 27.20
CA THR A 76 -1.80 13.45 28.13
C THR A 76 -2.61 14.00 29.29
N ALA A 77 -3.42 13.15 29.90
CA ALA A 77 -4.18 13.46 31.10
C ALA A 77 -3.99 12.34 32.15
N GLY A 78 -4.53 12.55 33.35
CA GLY A 78 -4.27 11.73 34.52
C GLY A 78 -3.08 12.23 35.34
N GLY A 79 -2.84 11.59 36.47
CA GLY A 79 -1.66 11.78 37.32
C GLY A 79 -0.49 10.88 36.92
N SER A 80 0.49 10.80 37.80
CA SER A 80 1.76 10.10 37.55
C SER A 80 1.60 8.59 37.31
N GLU A 81 0.71 7.96 38.05
CA GLU A 81 0.50 6.51 38.03
C GLU A 81 -0.56 6.07 37.01
N ASP A 82 -1.44 6.99 36.61
CA ASP A 82 -2.60 6.76 35.76
C ASP A 82 -2.58 7.54 34.43
N ALA A 83 -1.42 8.12 34.06
CA ALA A 83 -1.26 8.87 32.82
C ALA A 83 -1.74 8.09 31.57
N TYR A 84 -2.50 8.77 30.72
CA TYR A 84 -3.00 8.29 29.44
C TYR A 84 -2.92 9.38 28.36
N CYS A 85 -2.89 8.97 27.09
CA CYS A 85 -2.85 9.90 25.96
C CYS A 85 -4.27 10.31 25.54
N LEU A 86 -4.48 11.60 25.24
CA LEU A 86 -5.79 12.10 24.81
C LEU A 86 -6.19 11.63 23.41
N LEU A 87 -5.20 11.34 22.55
CA LEU A 87 -5.41 10.82 21.20
C LEU A 87 -4.78 9.42 21.06
N PRO A 88 -5.40 8.52 20.27
CA PRO A 88 -4.88 7.18 20.09
C PRO A 88 -3.65 7.21 19.18
N VAL A 89 -2.62 6.47 19.57
CA VAL A 89 -1.43 6.24 18.74
C VAL A 89 -1.67 5.00 17.89
N VAL A 90 -1.46 5.12 16.58
CA VAL A 90 -1.78 4.09 15.59
C VAL A 90 -0.52 3.74 14.80
N PRO A 91 -0.01 2.50 14.90
CA PRO A 91 1.10 2.07 14.06
C PRO A 91 0.66 1.94 12.61
N LEU A 92 1.53 2.34 11.69
CA LEU A 92 1.42 2.03 10.26
C LEU A 92 2.56 1.07 9.86
N PHE A 93 2.18 -0.16 9.51
CA PHE A 93 3.08 -1.19 8.97
C PHE A 93 3.02 -1.17 7.43
N GLU A 94 4.14 -0.83 6.79
CA GLU A 94 4.19 -0.49 5.35
C GLU A 94 4.89 -1.54 4.50
N THR A 95 6.02 -2.09 4.99
CA THR A 95 6.83 -3.07 4.25
C THR A 95 6.46 -4.50 4.65
N ILE A 96 6.85 -5.49 3.85
CA ILE A 96 6.66 -6.91 4.21
C ILE A 96 7.36 -7.24 5.53
N GLY A 97 8.59 -6.75 5.73
CA GLY A 97 9.31 -6.98 6.98
C GLY A 97 8.66 -6.32 8.20
N ASP A 98 7.99 -5.17 8.02
CA ASP A 98 7.23 -4.54 9.11
C ASP A 98 5.97 -5.36 9.45
N LEU A 99 5.28 -5.88 8.44
CA LEU A 99 4.13 -6.76 8.62
C LEU A 99 4.51 -8.06 9.36
N GLU A 100 5.64 -8.68 9.00
CA GLU A 100 6.18 -9.87 9.69
C GLU A 100 6.49 -9.59 11.18
N ARG A 101 7.00 -8.39 11.51
CA ARG A 101 7.29 -7.98 12.91
C ARG A 101 6.08 -7.45 13.68
N SER A 102 4.98 -7.11 13.00
CA SER A 102 3.85 -6.38 13.56
C SER A 102 3.23 -7.05 14.79
N THR A 103 3.17 -8.38 14.79
CA THR A 103 2.59 -9.18 15.88
C THR A 103 3.34 -8.95 17.20
N GLY A 104 4.66 -9.03 17.20
CA GLY A 104 5.47 -8.80 18.40
C GLY A 104 5.46 -7.35 18.87
N ILE A 105 5.43 -6.40 17.92
CA ILE A 105 5.30 -4.97 18.24
C ILE A 105 3.96 -4.69 18.92
N MET A 106 2.86 -5.22 18.38
CA MET A 106 1.53 -5.01 18.93
C MET A 106 1.30 -5.72 20.26
N ASP A 107 1.84 -6.92 20.44
CA ASP A 107 1.75 -7.63 21.73
C ASP A 107 2.39 -6.82 22.86
N ALA A 108 3.59 -6.30 22.62
CA ALA A 108 4.28 -5.45 23.59
C ALA A 108 3.61 -4.08 23.78
N PHE A 109 3.11 -3.48 22.69
CA PHE A 109 2.42 -2.18 22.77
C PHE A 109 1.10 -2.27 23.55
N LEU A 110 0.28 -3.30 23.30
CA LEU A 110 -0.96 -3.54 24.04
C LEU A 110 -0.72 -3.96 25.50
N SER A 111 0.44 -4.56 25.78
CA SER A 111 0.86 -4.87 27.16
C SER A 111 1.22 -3.63 27.96
N HIS A 112 1.62 -2.53 27.31
CA HIS A 112 2.17 -1.36 27.97
C HIS A 112 1.11 -0.60 28.81
N PRO A 113 1.40 -0.22 30.07
CA PRO A 113 0.41 0.38 30.98
C PRO A 113 -0.27 1.65 30.43
N MET A 114 0.50 2.55 29.83
CA MET A 114 -0.04 3.78 29.25
C MET A 114 -0.98 3.49 28.07
N THR A 115 -0.71 2.45 27.28
CA THR A 115 -1.59 2.02 26.18
C THR A 115 -2.90 1.51 26.75
N LYS A 116 -2.84 0.59 27.73
CA LYS A 116 -4.05 0.06 28.39
C LYS A 116 -4.92 1.16 28.97
N ARG A 117 -4.32 2.13 29.67
CA ARG A 117 -5.05 3.29 30.22
C ARG A 117 -5.62 4.20 29.14
N THR A 118 -4.90 4.41 28.04
CA THR A 118 -5.40 5.17 26.88
C THR A 118 -6.63 4.50 26.27
N LEU A 119 -6.60 3.18 26.09
CA LEU A 119 -7.75 2.42 25.57
C LEU A 119 -8.94 2.46 26.53
N GLN A 120 -8.66 2.31 27.83
CA GLN A 120 -9.63 2.34 28.92
C GLN A 120 -10.34 3.70 29.01
N ALA A 121 -9.57 4.80 29.04
CA ALA A 121 -10.10 6.16 29.09
C ALA A 121 -10.99 6.48 27.88
N ARG A 122 -10.64 5.99 26.69
CA ARG A 122 -11.45 6.17 25.48
C ARG A 122 -12.77 5.43 25.53
N ARG A 123 -12.78 4.19 26.05
CA ARG A 123 -14.00 3.43 26.29
C ARG A 123 -14.90 4.13 27.31
N ASP A 124 -14.33 4.55 28.45
CA ASP A 124 -15.10 5.16 29.53
C ASP A 124 -15.69 6.53 29.14
N ALA A 125 -15.00 7.25 28.25
CA ALA A 125 -15.50 8.48 27.65
C ALA A 125 -16.55 8.26 26.55
N GLY A 126 -16.93 7.01 26.25
CA GLY A 126 -17.89 6.67 25.19
C GLY A 126 -17.40 6.93 23.77
N ILE A 127 -16.09 7.13 23.57
CA ILE A 127 -15.49 7.41 22.26
C ILE A 127 -15.42 6.13 21.42
N THR A 128 -15.27 4.98 22.08
CA THR A 128 -15.19 3.66 21.44
C THR A 128 -16.12 2.67 22.11
N ASP A 129 -16.71 1.78 21.32
CA ASP A 129 -17.42 0.61 21.83
C ASP A 129 -16.41 -0.48 22.25
N GLY A 130 -16.25 -0.68 23.56
CA GLY A 130 -15.24 -1.58 24.11
C GLY A 130 -13.80 -1.05 24.00
N LEU A 131 -12.83 -1.91 24.32
CA LEU A 131 -11.41 -1.60 24.14
C LEU A 131 -11.02 -1.83 22.68
N THR A 132 -10.70 -0.75 21.95
CA THR A 132 -10.34 -0.84 20.52
C THR A 132 -8.98 -0.21 20.23
N GLN A 133 -8.14 -0.92 19.47
CA GLN A 133 -6.86 -0.39 19.01
C GLN A 133 -6.84 -0.38 17.49
N GLN A 134 -6.65 0.79 16.90
CA GLN A 134 -6.49 0.91 15.46
C GLN A 134 -5.08 0.50 15.04
N VAL A 135 -4.97 -0.22 13.92
CA VAL A 135 -3.69 -0.55 13.27
C VAL A 135 -3.81 -0.22 11.80
N MET A 136 -2.93 0.64 11.29
CA MET A 136 -2.91 0.99 9.87
C MET A 136 -1.99 0.03 9.10
N ILE A 137 -2.47 -0.41 7.93
CA ILE A 137 -1.71 -1.31 7.05
C ILE A 137 -1.52 -0.68 5.67
N GLY A 138 -0.28 -0.71 5.18
CA GLY A 138 0.15 -0.13 3.92
C GLY A 138 0.21 -1.16 2.78
N TYR A 139 -0.52 -0.92 1.71
CA TYR A 139 -0.55 -1.81 0.54
C TYR A 139 0.54 -1.48 -0.49
N SER A 140 0.89 -0.21 -0.61
CA SER A 140 1.71 0.27 -1.74
C SER A 140 3.20 -0.06 -1.56
N ASP A 141 3.75 0.20 -0.38
CA ASP A 141 5.16 -0.08 -0.07
C ASP A 141 5.44 -1.59 -0.03
N SER A 142 4.59 -2.39 0.61
CA SER A 142 4.71 -3.86 0.60
C SER A 142 4.68 -4.45 -0.82
N ASN A 143 3.85 -3.90 -1.71
CA ASN A 143 3.82 -4.30 -3.12
C ASN A 143 5.07 -3.83 -3.90
N LYS A 144 5.64 -2.66 -3.59
CA LYS A 144 6.94 -2.24 -4.14
C LYS A 144 8.07 -3.19 -3.72
N ASP A 145 7.99 -3.78 -2.53
CA ASP A 145 9.05 -4.61 -1.96
C ASP A 145 9.00 -6.08 -2.40
N GLY A 146 7.81 -6.63 -2.67
CA GLY A 146 7.65 -8.07 -2.96
C GLY A 146 6.68 -8.43 -4.09
N GLY A 147 6.09 -7.47 -4.79
CA GLY A 147 5.08 -7.72 -5.82
C GLY A 147 3.69 -8.06 -5.27
N ILE A 148 2.70 -8.13 -6.15
CA ILE A 148 1.28 -8.15 -5.76
C ILE A 148 0.86 -9.38 -4.94
N LEU A 149 1.36 -10.56 -5.28
CA LEU A 149 0.91 -11.79 -4.64
C LEU A 149 1.47 -11.91 -3.22
N ALA A 150 2.79 -11.72 -3.09
CA ALA A 150 3.46 -11.74 -1.80
C ALA A 150 2.94 -10.63 -0.88
N SER A 151 2.76 -9.41 -1.39
CA SER A 151 2.29 -8.28 -0.58
C SER A 151 0.87 -8.50 -0.04
N LEU A 152 -0.09 -8.89 -0.90
CA LEU A 152 -1.46 -9.14 -0.47
C LEU A 152 -1.56 -10.34 0.49
N TRP A 153 -0.78 -11.40 0.27
CA TRP A 153 -0.75 -12.54 1.18
C TRP A 153 -0.15 -12.20 2.55
N ASN A 154 0.96 -11.44 2.58
CA ASN A 154 1.54 -10.98 3.84
C ASN A 154 0.59 -10.04 4.61
N LEU A 155 -0.15 -9.18 3.92
CA LEU A 155 -1.21 -8.37 4.54
C LEU A 155 -2.33 -9.23 5.11
N TYR A 156 -2.74 -10.29 4.41
CA TYR A 156 -3.74 -11.24 4.91
C TYR A 156 -3.25 -11.93 6.20
N ARG A 157 -2.03 -12.50 6.18
CA ARG A 157 -1.44 -13.18 7.36
C ARG A 157 -1.21 -12.22 8.52
N ALA A 158 -0.71 -11.01 8.26
CA ALA A 158 -0.49 -10.01 9.30
C ALA A 158 -1.79 -9.59 9.99
N GLN A 159 -2.86 -9.35 9.23
CA GLN A 159 -4.17 -9.04 9.81
C GLN A 159 -4.73 -10.18 10.66
N GLN A 160 -4.61 -11.43 10.19
CA GLN A 160 -5.02 -12.60 10.96
C GLN A 160 -4.27 -12.69 12.29
N ASN A 161 -2.93 -12.54 12.26
CA ASN A 161 -2.10 -12.61 13.45
C ASN A 161 -2.34 -11.44 14.41
N LEU A 162 -2.55 -10.23 13.87
CA LEU A 162 -2.85 -9.03 14.65
C LEU A 162 -4.22 -9.13 15.34
N ALA A 163 -5.23 -9.68 14.65
CA ALA A 163 -6.53 -9.96 15.27
C ALA A 163 -6.40 -10.94 16.45
N ALA A 164 -5.60 -12.00 16.31
CA ALA A 164 -5.31 -12.94 17.39
C ALA A 164 -4.56 -12.28 18.57
N VAL A 165 -3.63 -11.36 18.29
CA VAL A 165 -2.98 -10.56 19.35
C VAL A 165 -3.99 -9.68 20.07
N GLY A 166 -4.90 -9.03 19.35
CA GLY A 166 -5.99 -8.27 19.96
C GLY A 166 -6.81 -9.11 20.94
N GLU A 167 -7.26 -10.29 20.48
CA GLU A 167 -8.02 -11.25 21.31
C GLU A 167 -7.27 -11.66 22.57
N LYS A 168 -5.97 -11.97 22.46
CA LYS A 168 -5.11 -12.27 23.62
C LYS A 168 -5.14 -11.17 24.68
N HIS A 169 -5.28 -9.90 24.26
CA HIS A 169 -5.32 -8.74 25.16
C HIS A 169 -6.75 -8.28 25.52
N GLY A 170 -7.80 -8.93 25.00
CA GLY A 170 -9.18 -8.46 25.14
C GLY A 170 -9.44 -7.12 24.44
N VAL A 171 -8.65 -6.81 23.39
CA VAL A 171 -8.71 -5.56 22.63
C VAL A 171 -9.10 -5.88 21.19
N ARG A 172 -10.17 -5.25 20.70
CA ARG A 172 -10.59 -5.35 19.30
C ARG A 172 -9.62 -4.56 18.41
N ILE A 173 -8.97 -5.23 17.46
CA ILE A 173 -8.15 -4.54 16.45
C ILE A 173 -9.05 -4.00 15.35
N VAL A 174 -8.96 -2.69 15.09
CA VAL A 174 -9.65 -2.04 13.99
C VAL A 174 -8.64 -1.69 12.91
N PHE A 175 -8.74 -2.35 11.75
CA PHE A 175 -7.80 -2.12 10.67
C PHE A 175 -8.11 -0.81 9.92
N PHE A 176 -7.08 0.03 9.80
CA PHE A 176 -7.10 1.18 8.91
C PHE A 176 -6.36 0.85 7.62
N HIS A 177 -7.12 0.61 6.55
CA HIS A 177 -6.59 0.22 5.25
C HIS A 177 -6.08 1.44 4.47
N GLY A 178 -4.75 1.58 4.38
CA GLY A 178 -4.04 2.56 3.56
C GLY A 178 -4.06 2.22 2.07
N ARG A 179 -5.26 1.97 1.53
CA ARG A 179 -5.49 1.50 0.17
C ARG A 179 -5.38 2.65 -0.84
N GLY A 180 -4.80 2.37 -2.00
CA GLY A 180 -4.66 3.29 -3.12
C GLY A 180 -5.71 3.10 -4.24
N GLY A 181 -5.68 3.99 -5.23
CA GLY A 181 -6.60 3.97 -6.39
C GLY A 181 -6.25 2.93 -7.46
N THR A 182 -5.04 2.37 -7.44
CA THR A 182 -4.57 1.34 -8.41
C THR A 182 -4.39 -0.04 -7.79
N ILE A 183 -4.40 -1.08 -8.62
CA ILE A 183 -4.31 -2.49 -8.18
C ILE A 183 -3.04 -2.75 -7.37
N SER A 184 -1.90 -2.23 -7.84
CA SER A 184 -0.61 -2.26 -7.15
C SER A 184 -0.59 -1.50 -5.82
N ARG A 185 -1.66 -0.75 -5.50
CA ARG A 185 -1.88 -0.07 -4.24
C ARG A 185 -3.09 -0.64 -3.48
N GLY A 186 -3.59 -1.82 -3.87
CA GLY A 186 -4.71 -2.51 -3.23
C GLY A 186 -6.09 -2.20 -3.83
N ALA A 187 -6.19 -1.55 -5.00
CA ALA A 187 -7.47 -1.32 -5.66
C ALA A 187 -8.14 -2.61 -6.17
N GLY A 188 -9.42 -2.49 -6.48
CA GLY A 188 -10.32 -3.58 -6.87
C GLY A 188 -11.76 -3.24 -6.48
N PRO A 189 -12.77 -4.02 -6.89
CA PRO A 189 -14.14 -3.78 -6.45
C PRO A 189 -14.24 -3.85 -4.92
N THR A 190 -14.87 -2.84 -4.29
CA THR A 190 -14.93 -2.70 -2.82
C THR A 190 -15.48 -3.95 -2.14
N HIS A 191 -16.62 -4.49 -2.59
CA HIS A 191 -17.21 -5.71 -2.03
C HIS A 191 -16.25 -6.91 -2.08
N ARG A 192 -15.56 -7.12 -3.21
CA ARG A 192 -14.59 -8.23 -3.33
C ARG A 192 -13.37 -8.08 -2.43
N PHE A 193 -12.97 -6.85 -2.15
CA PHE A 193 -11.91 -6.57 -1.19
C PHE A 193 -12.36 -6.94 0.22
N ILE A 194 -13.56 -6.52 0.63
CA ILE A 194 -14.11 -6.85 1.94
C ILE A 194 -14.23 -8.37 2.11
N ASP A 195 -14.78 -9.08 1.12
CA ASP A 195 -14.92 -10.55 1.14
C ASP A 195 -13.58 -11.28 1.28
N ALA A 196 -12.48 -10.67 0.84
CA ALA A 196 -11.14 -11.25 0.82
C ALA A 196 -10.36 -11.03 2.12
N LEU A 197 -10.89 -10.25 3.06
CA LEU A 197 -10.23 -9.97 4.31
C LEU A 197 -10.27 -11.20 5.24
N PRO A 198 -9.25 -11.41 6.08
CA PRO A 198 -9.18 -12.57 6.96
C PRO A 198 -10.23 -12.50 8.07
N GLN A 199 -10.58 -13.67 8.59
CA GLN A 199 -11.50 -13.75 9.72
C GLN A 199 -10.98 -12.93 10.92
N GLY A 200 -11.88 -12.15 11.54
CA GLY A 200 -11.57 -11.31 12.68
C GLY A 200 -10.97 -9.94 12.34
N SER A 201 -10.68 -9.66 11.06
CA SER A 201 -10.24 -8.30 10.67
C SER A 201 -11.40 -7.33 10.47
N ILE A 202 -12.64 -7.82 10.44
CA ILE A 202 -13.85 -7.01 10.42
C ILE A 202 -14.73 -7.48 11.57
N GLN A 203 -15.04 -6.54 12.47
CA GLN A 203 -15.85 -6.76 13.67
C GLN A 203 -16.78 -5.55 13.87
N GLY A 204 -17.62 -5.26 12.87
CA GLY A 204 -18.58 -4.14 12.88
C GLY A 204 -18.00 -2.77 12.49
N GLU A 205 -16.68 -2.64 12.40
CA GLU A 205 -16.01 -1.38 12.06
C GLU A 205 -15.00 -1.59 10.93
N MET A 206 -14.94 -0.63 10.00
CA MET A 206 -13.96 -0.62 8.91
C MET A 206 -13.50 0.81 8.64
N ARG A 207 -12.18 1.02 8.58
CA ARG A 207 -11.60 2.31 8.20
C ARG A 207 -10.76 2.15 6.93
N VAL A 208 -11.09 2.91 5.89
CA VAL A 208 -10.41 2.84 4.58
C VAL A 208 -9.97 4.24 4.17
N THR A 209 -8.77 4.34 3.61
CA THR A 209 -8.34 5.56 2.93
C THR A 209 -9.01 5.64 1.55
N GLU A 210 -9.81 6.69 1.34
CA GLU A 210 -10.26 7.07 0.01
C GLU A 210 -9.23 8.02 -0.62
N GLN A 211 -8.67 7.62 -1.76
CA GLN A 211 -7.66 8.44 -2.43
C GLN A 211 -8.30 9.55 -3.26
N GLY A 212 -7.64 10.70 -3.33
CA GLY A 212 -8.11 11.87 -4.08
C GLY A 212 -8.48 11.56 -5.52
N GLU A 213 -7.68 10.74 -6.22
CA GLU A 213 -7.96 10.26 -7.58
C GLU A 213 -9.31 9.55 -7.76
N SER A 214 -9.79 8.89 -6.71
CA SER A 214 -10.98 8.02 -6.76
C SER A 214 -12.24 8.72 -6.26
N ILE A 215 -12.08 9.90 -5.63
CA ILE A 215 -13.20 10.66 -5.06
C ILE A 215 -14.24 10.98 -6.13
N THR A 216 -13.82 11.51 -7.28
CA THR A 216 -14.76 11.87 -8.35
C THR A 216 -15.51 10.64 -8.87
N GLN A 217 -14.83 9.52 -9.05
CA GLN A 217 -15.46 8.29 -9.56
C GLN A 217 -16.49 7.70 -8.57
N LYS A 218 -16.25 7.83 -7.26
CA LYS A 218 -17.09 7.24 -6.23
C LYS A 218 -18.18 8.18 -5.72
N TYR A 219 -17.91 9.47 -5.63
CA TYR A 219 -18.73 10.40 -4.85
C TYR A 219 -19.18 11.66 -5.61
N ALA A 220 -18.80 11.86 -6.89
CA ALA A 220 -19.17 13.08 -7.62
C ALA A 220 -20.67 13.22 -7.91
N ASN A 221 -21.42 12.12 -7.93
CA ASN A 221 -22.87 12.14 -8.10
C ASN A 221 -23.54 11.25 -7.06
N HIS A 222 -24.81 11.57 -6.77
CA HIS A 222 -25.59 10.91 -5.74
C HIS A 222 -25.69 9.38 -5.95
N ILE A 223 -25.90 8.92 -7.18
CA ILE A 223 -26.10 7.50 -7.48
C ILE A 223 -24.83 6.70 -7.18
N THR A 224 -23.66 7.18 -7.64
CA THR A 224 -22.38 6.51 -7.35
C THR A 224 -22.03 6.56 -5.88
N ALA A 225 -22.31 7.69 -5.21
CA ALA A 225 -22.04 7.87 -3.79
C ALA A 225 -22.85 6.88 -2.94
N VAL A 226 -24.16 6.81 -3.17
CA VAL A 226 -25.06 5.86 -2.51
C VAL A 226 -24.61 4.42 -2.78
N ASN A 227 -24.38 4.04 -4.03
CA ASN A 227 -23.92 2.68 -4.35
C ASN A 227 -22.59 2.33 -3.66
N ASN A 228 -21.63 3.25 -3.56
CA ASN A 228 -20.37 2.97 -2.87
C ASN A 228 -20.55 2.83 -1.35
N LEU A 229 -21.38 3.68 -0.74
CA LEU A 229 -21.72 3.58 0.68
C LEU A 229 -22.51 2.30 0.99
N GLU A 230 -23.47 1.93 0.15
CA GLU A 230 -24.22 0.67 0.26
C GLU A 230 -23.31 -0.55 0.19
N LEU A 231 -22.37 -0.59 -0.76
CA LEU A 231 -21.41 -1.68 -0.86
C LEU A 231 -20.50 -1.80 0.37
N LEU A 232 -20.08 -0.67 0.94
CA LEU A 232 -19.28 -0.64 2.17
C LEU A 232 -20.11 -1.15 3.35
N THR A 233 -21.29 -0.56 3.59
CA THR A 233 -22.15 -0.91 4.72
C THR A 233 -22.62 -2.36 4.65
N ALA A 234 -23.10 -2.81 3.49
CA ALA A 234 -23.56 -4.18 3.29
C ALA A 234 -22.40 -5.18 3.42
N GLY A 235 -21.25 -4.88 2.82
CA GLY A 235 -20.07 -5.73 2.89
C GLY A 235 -19.54 -5.88 4.31
N VAL A 236 -19.40 -4.78 5.04
CA VAL A 236 -18.94 -4.79 6.44
C VAL A 236 -19.92 -5.54 7.33
N THR A 237 -21.22 -5.30 7.15
CA THR A 237 -22.28 -6.00 7.91
C THR A 237 -22.21 -7.50 7.65
N GLN A 238 -22.24 -7.92 6.38
CA GLN A 238 -22.18 -9.33 5.99
C GLN A 238 -20.93 -10.02 6.54
N ASN A 239 -19.75 -9.43 6.34
CA ASN A 239 -18.50 -10.05 6.75
C ASN A 239 -18.33 -10.05 8.27
N THR A 240 -18.92 -9.09 8.99
CA THR A 240 -18.99 -9.14 10.46
C THR A 240 -19.74 -10.40 10.93
N PHE A 241 -20.93 -10.67 10.38
CA PHE A 241 -21.69 -11.88 10.73
C PHE A 241 -20.98 -13.17 10.31
N LEU A 242 -20.43 -13.23 9.10
CA LEU A 242 -19.71 -14.41 8.62
C LEU A 242 -18.47 -14.72 9.46
N HIS A 243 -17.75 -13.69 9.92
CA HIS A 243 -16.56 -13.87 10.75
C HIS A 243 -16.88 -14.30 12.18
N ASP A 244 -18.03 -13.90 12.71
CA ASP A 244 -18.48 -14.25 14.07
C ASP A 244 -18.86 -15.74 14.17
N VAL A 245 -19.53 -16.28 13.15
CA VAL A 245 -19.97 -17.69 13.14
C VAL A 245 -18.91 -18.67 12.63
N ALA A 246 -17.87 -18.18 11.95
CA ALA A 246 -16.84 -19.04 11.39
C ALA A 246 -15.90 -19.59 12.48
N VAL A 247 -15.47 -20.85 12.33
CA VAL A 247 -14.41 -21.42 13.18
C VAL A 247 -13.06 -21.10 12.57
N ARG A 248 -12.20 -20.39 13.32
CA ARG A 248 -10.82 -20.12 12.91
C ARG A 248 -10.08 -21.44 12.70
N SER A 249 -9.71 -21.71 11.46
CA SER A 249 -8.89 -22.88 11.12
C SER A 249 -7.91 -22.53 10.01
N GLU A 250 -6.71 -23.11 10.09
CA GLU A 250 -5.75 -23.02 9.01
C GLU A 250 -6.17 -23.95 7.88
N THR A 251 -6.47 -23.37 6.72
CA THR A 251 -6.96 -24.13 5.56
C THR A 251 -5.79 -24.73 4.78
N ALA A 252 -6.03 -25.82 4.05
CA ALA A 252 -5.01 -26.41 3.18
C ALA A 252 -4.50 -25.42 2.12
N GLN A 253 -5.40 -24.53 1.67
CA GLN A 253 -5.13 -23.45 0.72
C GLN A 253 -4.16 -22.43 1.31
N ALA A 254 -4.27 -22.09 2.60
CA ALA A 254 -3.38 -21.13 3.25
C ALA A 254 -1.92 -21.60 3.25
N LYS A 255 -1.67 -22.89 3.53
CA LYS A 255 -0.31 -23.47 3.50
C LYS A 255 0.31 -23.42 2.11
N VAL A 256 -0.49 -23.66 1.08
CA VAL A 256 -0.02 -23.55 -0.32
C VAL A 256 0.25 -22.08 -0.68
N MET A 257 -0.58 -21.16 -0.19
CA MET A 257 -0.39 -19.72 -0.40
C MET A 257 0.89 -19.18 0.26
N ASP A 258 1.30 -19.70 1.42
CA ASP A 258 2.58 -19.32 2.04
C ASP A 258 3.75 -19.58 1.07
N ARG A 259 3.81 -20.79 0.50
CA ARG A 259 4.83 -21.15 -0.51
C ARG A 259 4.70 -20.34 -1.80
N LEU A 260 3.48 -20.16 -2.29
CA LEU A 260 3.23 -19.42 -3.53
C LEU A 260 3.63 -17.94 -3.40
N ALA A 261 3.38 -17.33 -2.24
CA ALA A 261 3.80 -15.97 -1.93
C ALA A 261 5.32 -15.85 -1.86
N GLU A 262 6.01 -16.82 -1.24
CA GLU A 262 7.47 -16.89 -1.21
C GLU A 262 8.06 -16.97 -2.62
N PHE A 263 7.60 -17.92 -3.44
CA PHE A 263 8.07 -18.07 -4.83
C PHE A 263 7.84 -16.80 -5.66
N SER A 264 6.70 -16.13 -5.47
CA SER A 264 6.41 -14.86 -6.16
C SER A 264 7.34 -13.74 -5.71
N ARG A 265 7.64 -13.67 -4.40
CA ARG A 265 8.55 -12.67 -3.83
C ARG A 265 9.96 -12.88 -4.36
N GLU A 266 10.46 -14.11 -4.36
CA GLU A 266 11.79 -14.44 -4.89
C GLU A 266 11.93 -14.07 -6.36
N ALA A 267 10.95 -14.44 -7.19
CA ALA A 267 10.94 -14.09 -8.61
C ALA A 267 10.96 -12.56 -8.80
N TYR A 268 10.12 -11.83 -8.07
CA TYR A 268 10.07 -10.37 -8.12
C TYR A 268 11.39 -9.72 -7.68
N GLN A 269 11.92 -10.14 -6.52
CA GLN A 269 13.18 -9.63 -5.97
C GLN A 269 14.36 -9.93 -6.89
N SER A 270 14.39 -11.11 -7.53
CA SER A 270 15.42 -11.47 -8.50
C SER A 270 15.49 -10.51 -9.68
N LEU A 271 14.37 -9.87 -10.07
CA LEU A 271 14.35 -8.85 -11.11
C LEU A 271 14.85 -7.51 -10.56
N ILE A 272 14.23 -7.01 -9.50
CA ILE A 272 14.48 -5.64 -9.01
C ILE A 272 15.87 -5.47 -8.38
N GLN A 273 16.48 -6.55 -7.89
CA GLN A 273 17.84 -6.58 -7.34
C GLN A 273 18.91 -6.88 -8.41
N THR A 274 18.51 -7.20 -9.65
CA THR A 274 19.48 -7.38 -10.73
C THR A 274 20.28 -6.07 -10.93
N PRO A 275 21.62 -6.11 -11.03
CA PRO A 275 22.42 -4.91 -11.25
C PRO A 275 21.93 -4.05 -12.42
N ARG A 276 21.96 -2.73 -12.25
CA ARG A 276 21.49 -1.73 -13.22
C ARG A 276 19.98 -1.79 -13.54
N PHE A 277 19.17 -2.50 -12.75
CA PHE A 277 17.71 -2.47 -12.91
C PHE A 277 17.13 -1.05 -12.77
N ILE A 278 17.65 -0.25 -11.83
CA ILE A 278 17.21 1.15 -11.65
C ILE A 278 17.54 2.01 -12.87
N GLU A 279 18.66 1.77 -13.52
CA GLU A 279 19.00 2.43 -14.78
C GLU A 279 18.00 2.09 -15.88
N PHE A 280 17.65 0.80 -16.02
CA PHE A 280 16.60 0.36 -16.94
C PHE A 280 15.25 1.00 -16.62
N PHE A 281 14.81 0.95 -15.36
CA PHE A 281 13.55 1.54 -14.92
C PHE A 281 13.48 3.04 -15.25
N ARG A 282 14.54 3.79 -14.96
CA ARG A 282 14.57 5.24 -15.22
C ARG A 282 14.51 5.57 -16.70
N GLN A 283 15.16 4.79 -17.55
CA GLN A 283 15.13 5.00 -19.00
C GLN A 283 13.82 4.50 -19.63
N ALA A 284 13.30 3.35 -19.19
CA ALA A 284 12.10 2.71 -19.76
C ALA A 284 10.76 3.28 -19.23
N THR A 285 10.78 4.29 -18.36
CA THR A 285 9.57 4.92 -17.80
C THR A 285 9.73 6.44 -17.72
N PRO A 286 8.65 7.23 -17.59
CA PRO A 286 8.73 8.68 -17.43
C PRO A 286 8.97 9.12 -15.97
N ILE A 287 9.69 8.33 -15.16
CA ILE A 287 9.87 8.62 -13.73
C ILE A 287 10.57 9.95 -13.47
N ASP A 288 11.54 10.31 -14.31
CA ASP A 288 12.24 11.59 -14.27
C ASP A 288 11.30 12.79 -14.44
N VAL A 289 10.30 12.65 -15.31
CA VAL A 289 9.24 13.66 -15.48
C VAL A 289 8.36 13.75 -14.24
N ILE A 290 7.99 12.59 -13.67
CA ILE A 290 7.17 12.51 -12.46
C ILE A 290 7.92 13.12 -11.26
N GLU A 291 9.24 12.96 -11.19
CA GLU A 291 10.08 13.60 -10.17
C GLU A 291 10.20 15.11 -10.37
N ALA A 292 10.28 15.59 -11.62
CA ALA A 292 10.31 17.01 -11.94
C ALA A 292 8.94 17.70 -11.75
N SER A 293 7.87 16.90 -11.83
CA SER A 293 6.50 17.34 -11.65
C SER A 293 6.22 17.71 -10.20
N ARG A 294 5.97 18.99 -9.94
CA ARG A 294 5.47 19.49 -8.64
C ARG A 294 3.97 19.19 -8.42
N ILE A 295 3.41 18.19 -9.10
CA ILE A 295 1.99 17.83 -9.03
C ILE A 295 1.60 17.24 -7.65
N GLY A 296 2.54 16.64 -6.93
CA GLY A 296 2.34 16.15 -5.58
C GLY A 296 2.80 17.14 -4.50
N SER A 297 2.06 17.26 -3.40
CA SER A 297 2.47 18.05 -2.22
C SER A 297 3.70 17.49 -1.49
N ARG A 298 4.09 16.25 -1.80
CA ARG A 298 5.20 15.54 -1.18
C ARG A 298 6.29 15.22 -2.21
N PRO A 299 7.57 15.30 -1.84
CA PRO A 299 8.67 14.90 -2.73
C PRO A 299 8.54 13.41 -3.11
N SER A 300 8.95 13.08 -4.34
CA SER A 300 8.94 11.71 -4.89
C SER A 300 9.91 10.75 -4.17
N ARG A 301 10.90 11.32 -3.48
CA ARG A 301 11.97 10.65 -2.74
C ARG A 301 11.91 10.97 -1.24
N ARG A 302 12.52 10.12 -0.40
CA ARG A 302 12.58 10.37 1.06
C ARG A 302 13.78 11.24 1.44
N THR A 303 14.95 10.94 0.89
CA THR A 303 16.24 11.60 1.18
C THR A 303 16.90 12.23 -0.06
N GLY A 304 16.44 11.88 -1.26
CA GLY A 304 16.94 12.40 -2.54
C GLY A 304 17.87 11.45 -3.29
N ALA A 305 18.25 10.32 -2.69
CA ALA A 305 19.10 9.30 -3.29
C ALA A 305 18.44 8.62 -4.51
N ALA A 306 19.24 8.25 -5.51
CA ALA A 306 18.75 7.57 -6.72
C ALA A 306 18.64 6.04 -6.53
N SER A 307 17.91 5.59 -5.50
CA SER A 307 17.72 4.17 -5.17
C SER A 307 16.24 3.76 -5.07
N LEU A 308 15.98 2.45 -5.10
CA LEU A 308 14.62 1.92 -4.99
C LEU A 308 14.04 2.08 -3.57
N GLU A 309 14.89 2.05 -2.55
CA GLU A 309 14.50 2.25 -1.16
C GLU A 309 14.05 3.68 -0.90
N ASP A 310 14.67 4.64 -1.61
CA ASP A 310 14.37 6.06 -1.48
C ASP A 310 13.14 6.50 -2.29
N LEU A 311 12.83 5.76 -3.37
CA LEU A 311 11.66 6.00 -4.21
C LEU A 311 10.36 5.60 -3.49
N ARG A 312 9.42 6.53 -3.41
CA ARG A 312 8.10 6.27 -2.83
C ARG A 312 7.25 5.36 -3.72
N ALA A 313 6.31 4.65 -3.11
CA ALA A 313 5.47 3.69 -3.82
C ALA A 313 4.55 4.31 -4.89
N ILE A 314 4.08 5.55 -4.69
CA ILE A 314 3.25 6.28 -5.67
C ILE A 314 4.00 6.51 -6.98
N PRO A 315 5.15 7.22 -7.02
CA PRO A 315 5.93 7.38 -8.25
C PRO A 315 6.33 6.06 -8.90
N TRP A 316 6.66 5.03 -8.11
CA TRP A 316 6.98 3.69 -8.59
C TRP A 316 5.83 3.08 -9.39
N VAL A 317 4.63 3.02 -8.81
CA VAL A 317 3.45 2.44 -9.46
C VAL A 317 3.01 3.30 -10.65
N PHE A 318 3.08 4.62 -10.53
CA PHE A 318 2.68 5.53 -11.59
C PHE A 318 3.54 5.38 -12.83
N ALA A 319 4.87 5.37 -12.67
CA ALA A 319 5.81 5.25 -13.78
C ALA A 319 5.61 3.95 -14.59
N TRP A 320 5.40 2.82 -13.90
CA TRP A 320 5.10 1.55 -14.58
C TRP A 320 3.73 1.51 -15.25
N SER A 321 2.74 2.21 -14.69
CA SER A 321 1.40 2.30 -15.28
C SER A 321 1.41 3.17 -16.53
N GLN A 322 2.09 4.32 -16.49
CA GLN A 322 2.30 5.23 -17.62
C GLN A 322 2.97 4.53 -18.80
N ALA A 323 4.01 3.73 -18.54
CA ALA A 323 4.70 2.97 -19.59
C ALA A 323 3.98 1.66 -20.00
N ARG A 324 2.76 1.40 -19.47
CA ARG A 324 1.95 0.18 -19.73
C ARG A 324 2.62 -1.14 -19.36
N PHE A 325 3.59 -1.10 -18.45
CA PHE A 325 4.19 -2.31 -17.88
C PHE A 325 3.29 -2.90 -16.80
N TYR A 326 2.77 -2.07 -15.88
CA TYR A 326 2.08 -2.52 -14.67
C TYR A 326 2.89 -3.55 -13.86
N LEU A 327 4.22 -3.44 -13.88
CA LEU A 327 5.16 -4.49 -13.49
C LEU A 327 4.87 -5.07 -12.11
N SER A 328 4.70 -4.23 -11.09
CA SER A 328 4.43 -4.66 -9.72
C SER A 328 3.07 -5.34 -9.53
N GLY A 329 2.14 -5.17 -10.48
CA GLY A 329 0.80 -5.72 -10.43
C GLY A 329 0.68 -7.15 -10.94
N TRP A 330 1.75 -7.77 -11.47
CA TRP A 330 1.69 -9.15 -11.99
C TRP A 330 3.04 -9.90 -12.02
N TYR A 331 4.18 -9.21 -12.03
CA TYR A 331 5.48 -9.87 -12.16
C TYR A 331 5.76 -10.79 -10.96
N GLY A 332 6.20 -12.01 -11.23
CA GLY A 332 6.46 -13.06 -10.22
C GLY A 332 5.31 -14.05 -10.06
N VAL A 333 4.09 -13.70 -10.48
CA VAL A 333 2.92 -14.61 -10.37
C VAL A 333 3.06 -15.81 -11.30
N GLY A 334 3.52 -15.60 -12.53
CA GLY A 334 3.73 -16.69 -13.49
C GLY A 334 4.80 -17.66 -13.04
N SER A 335 5.96 -17.13 -12.65
CA SER A 335 7.06 -17.91 -12.08
C SER A 335 6.62 -18.69 -10.84
N ALA A 336 5.86 -18.08 -9.93
CA ALA A 336 5.38 -18.73 -8.72
C ALA A 336 4.42 -19.89 -9.02
N LEU A 337 3.44 -19.68 -9.90
CA LEU A 337 2.49 -20.72 -10.29
C LEU A 337 3.16 -21.87 -11.03
N ALA A 338 4.10 -21.57 -11.94
CA ALA A 338 4.83 -22.58 -12.69
C ALA A 338 5.69 -23.43 -11.74
N ARG A 339 6.44 -22.78 -10.84
CA ARG A 339 7.24 -23.46 -9.83
C ARG A 339 6.38 -24.29 -8.87
N LEU A 340 5.24 -23.77 -8.43
CA LEU A 340 4.31 -24.52 -7.59
C LEU A 340 3.81 -25.77 -8.32
N LYS A 341 3.46 -25.66 -9.61
CA LYS A 341 3.02 -26.79 -10.41
C LYS A 341 4.09 -27.86 -10.55
N ASP A 342 5.35 -27.47 -10.72
CA ASP A 342 6.47 -28.38 -10.90
C ASP A 342 6.89 -29.05 -9.57
N GLU A 343 7.00 -28.27 -8.49
CA GLU A 343 7.47 -28.76 -7.17
C GLU A 343 6.38 -29.36 -6.29
N ASP A 344 5.13 -28.93 -6.45
CA ASP A 344 3.96 -29.41 -5.69
C ASP A 344 2.68 -29.43 -6.55
N PRO A 345 2.56 -30.40 -7.47
CA PRO A 345 1.38 -30.54 -8.32
C PRO A 345 0.07 -30.65 -7.52
N LYS A 346 0.11 -31.25 -6.32
CA LYS A 346 -1.05 -31.36 -5.44
C LYS A 346 -1.46 -29.99 -4.91
N GLY A 347 -0.50 -29.19 -4.46
CA GLY A 347 -0.71 -27.80 -4.05
C GLY A 347 -1.27 -26.95 -5.18
N PHE A 348 -0.73 -27.08 -6.40
CA PHE A 348 -1.28 -26.39 -7.57
C PHE A 348 -2.76 -26.76 -7.82
N GLU A 349 -3.11 -28.05 -7.72
CA GLU A 349 -4.49 -28.50 -7.85
C GLU A 349 -5.41 -27.98 -6.73
N VAL A 350 -4.90 -27.80 -5.51
CA VAL A 350 -5.64 -27.14 -4.42
C VAL A 350 -5.96 -25.69 -4.81
N ILE A 351 -4.98 -24.94 -5.31
CA ILE A 351 -5.18 -23.55 -5.75
C ILE A 351 -6.15 -23.49 -6.94
N ARG A 352 -6.02 -24.39 -7.91
CA ARG A 352 -6.89 -24.47 -9.09
C ARG A 352 -8.35 -24.73 -8.71
N LYS A 353 -8.61 -25.71 -7.85
CA LYS A 353 -9.98 -26.06 -7.41
C LYS A 353 -10.64 -24.95 -6.59
N ASN A 354 -9.86 -24.14 -5.88
CA ASN A 354 -10.38 -23.09 -5.00
C ASN A 354 -10.33 -21.69 -5.61
N TYR A 355 -9.93 -21.56 -6.88
CA TYR A 355 -9.69 -20.28 -7.54
C TYR A 355 -10.90 -19.33 -7.47
N ASP A 356 -12.12 -19.86 -7.70
CA ASP A 356 -13.34 -19.06 -7.64
C ASP A 356 -14.05 -19.13 -6.27
N ASP A 357 -13.81 -20.15 -5.47
CA ASP A 357 -14.54 -20.40 -4.23
C ASP A 357 -13.94 -19.73 -3.00
N TRP A 358 -12.61 -19.55 -2.96
CA TRP A 358 -11.94 -18.93 -1.82
C TRP A 358 -11.69 -17.43 -2.09
N PRO A 359 -12.41 -16.50 -1.42
CA PRO A 359 -12.36 -15.08 -1.75
C PRO A 359 -10.97 -14.42 -1.72
N PRO A 360 -10.07 -14.71 -0.74
CA PRO A 360 -8.72 -14.16 -0.72
C PRO A 360 -7.91 -14.53 -1.97
N LEU A 361 -7.89 -15.81 -2.32
CA LEU A 361 -7.20 -16.30 -3.51
C LEU A 361 -7.76 -15.69 -4.79
N ARG A 362 -9.10 -15.72 -4.92
CA ARG A 362 -9.80 -15.11 -6.04
C ARG A 362 -9.41 -13.65 -6.18
N TYR A 363 -9.44 -12.87 -5.09
CA TYR A 363 -9.11 -11.44 -5.11
C TYR A 363 -7.68 -11.19 -5.58
N MET A 364 -6.69 -11.90 -5.01
CA MET A 364 -5.27 -11.73 -5.35
C MET A 364 -4.99 -12.04 -6.83
N LEU A 365 -5.47 -13.19 -7.31
CA LEU A 365 -5.19 -13.61 -8.69
C LEU A 365 -6.02 -12.85 -9.72
N LYS A 366 -7.26 -12.46 -9.38
CA LYS A 366 -8.06 -11.56 -10.22
C LYS A 366 -7.40 -10.19 -10.34
N ASN A 367 -6.77 -9.68 -9.28
CA ASN A 367 -6.00 -8.44 -9.35
C ASN A 367 -4.79 -8.59 -10.28
N ALA A 368 -3.99 -9.66 -10.12
CA ALA A 368 -2.90 -9.95 -11.04
C ALA A 368 -3.36 -10.05 -12.50
N SER A 369 -4.46 -10.77 -12.73
CA SER A 369 -5.08 -10.91 -14.04
C SER A 369 -5.50 -9.56 -14.64
N THR A 370 -5.99 -8.61 -13.83
CA THR A 370 -6.38 -7.28 -14.32
C THR A 370 -5.14 -6.50 -14.76
N SER A 371 -4.07 -6.55 -13.98
CA SER A 371 -2.80 -5.88 -14.32
C SER A 371 -2.22 -6.41 -15.62
N VAL A 372 -2.26 -7.74 -15.82
CA VAL A 372 -1.83 -8.37 -17.07
C VAL A 372 -2.67 -7.89 -18.26
N LEU A 373 -3.99 -7.77 -18.10
CA LEU A 373 -4.89 -7.28 -19.16
C LEU A 373 -4.73 -5.77 -19.45
N ALA A 374 -4.39 -4.96 -18.44
CA ALA A 374 -4.14 -3.52 -18.60
C ALA A 374 -2.78 -3.22 -19.25
N SER A 375 -1.81 -4.11 -19.04
CA SER A 375 -0.47 -4.01 -19.62
C SER A 375 -0.48 -4.24 -21.14
N ASN A 376 0.43 -3.59 -21.86
CA ASN A 376 0.50 -3.67 -23.33
C ASN A 376 1.95 -3.92 -23.77
N ARG A 377 2.18 -5.08 -24.39
CA ARG A 377 3.52 -5.54 -24.81
C ARG A 377 4.14 -4.66 -25.90
N SER A 378 3.33 -4.08 -26.78
CA SER A 378 3.82 -3.16 -27.82
C SER A 378 4.32 -1.87 -27.17
N MET A 379 3.56 -1.34 -26.20
CA MET A 379 3.98 -0.16 -25.43
C MET A 379 5.19 -0.45 -24.54
N MET A 380 5.29 -1.62 -23.91
CA MET A 380 6.50 -2.02 -23.18
C MET A 380 7.75 -1.96 -24.07
N LYS A 381 7.64 -2.40 -25.33
CA LYS A 381 8.74 -2.33 -26.31
C LYS A 381 9.02 -0.90 -26.76
N LEU A 382 7.97 -0.09 -26.98
CA LEU A 382 8.10 1.31 -27.39
C LEU A 382 8.86 2.13 -26.34
N TYR A 383 8.47 2.02 -25.07
CA TYR A 383 9.17 2.68 -23.97
C TYR A 383 10.52 2.03 -23.68
N GLY A 384 10.63 0.70 -23.76
CA GLY A 384 11.91 -0.01 -23.63
C GLY A 384 12.96 0.43 -24.65
N ALA A 385 12.54 0.90 -25.83
CA ALA A 385 13.44 1.46 -26.85
C ALA A 385 14.07 2.80 -26.46
N LEU A 386 13.62 3.46 -25.38
CA LEU A 386 14.29 4.61 -24.76
C LEU A 386 15.60 4.23 -24.07
N VAL A 387 15.79 2.95 -23.74
CA VAL A 387 17.01 2.46 -23.10
C VAL A 387 18.13 2.42 -24.15
N THR A 388 19.16 3.24 -23.94
CA THR A 388 20.24 3.47 -24.92
C THR A 388 21.22 2.30 -24.99
N ASP A 389 21.55 1.70 -23.85
CA ASP A 389 22.35 0.47 -23.79
C ASP A 389 21.51 -0.74 -24.24
N LYS A 390 21.82 -1.24 -25.44
CA LYS A 390 21.13 -2.39 -26.05
C LYS A 390 21.22 -3.65 -25.19
N LYS A 391 22.37 -3.94 -24.55
CA LYS A 391 22.52 -5.15 -23.72
C LYS A 391 21.65 -5.05 -22.47
N LEU A 392 21.63 -3.87 -21.84
CA LEU A 392 20.78 -3.58 -20.68
C LEU A 392 19.30 -3.71 -21.04
N ARG A 393 18.89 -3.09 -22.16
CA ARG A 393 17.52 -3.16 -22.68
C ARG A 393 17.10 -4.60 -22.91
N ASP A 394 17.89 -5.36 -23.67
CA ASP A 394 17.53 -6.71 -24.09
C ASP A 394 17.49 -7.65 -22.87
N LEU A 395 18.39 -7.49 -21.88
CA LEU A 395 18.38 -8.25 -20.63
C LEU A 395 17.03 -8.11 -19.89
N PHE A 396 16.61 -6.88 -19.61
CA PHE A 396 15.42 -6.63 -18.79
C PHE A 396 14.12 -6.82 -19.57
N LEU A 397 14.05 -6.30 -20.80
CA LEU A 397 12.83 -6.39 -21.60
C LEU A 397 12.49 -7.84 -21.95
N ASN A 398 13.48 -8.68 -22.26
CA ASN A 398 13.23 -10.09 -22.53
C ASN A 398 12.74 -10.83 -21.28
N ARG A 399 13.35 -10.60 -20.11
CA ARG A 399 12.88 -11.19 -18.83
C ARG A 399 11.45 -10.76 -18.50
N ILE A 400 11.13 -9.48 -18.69
CA ILE A 400 9.78 -8.94 -18.44
C ILE A 400 8.75 -9.53 -19.40
N LEU A 401 9.04 -9.59 -20.70
CA LEU A 401 8.11 -10.15 -21.68
C LEU A 401 7.95 -11.67 -21.53
N ALA A 402 8.99 -12.39 -21.12
CA ALA A 402 8.92 -13.81 -20.81
C ALA A 402 8.00 -14.07 -19.60
N GLU A 403 8.22 -13.35 -18.49
CA GLU A 403 7.36 -13.48 -17.30
C GLU A 403 5.91 -13.07 -17.60
N HIS A 404 5.69 -12.07 -18.46
CA HIS A 404 4.34 -11.67 -18.88
C HIS A 404 3.59 -12.80 -19.58
N ASN A 405 4.26 -13.47 -20.53
CA ASN A 405 3.70 -14.61 -21.24
C ASN A 405 3.47 -15.80 -20.30
N LEU A 406 4.42 -16.08 -19.41
CA LEU A 406 4.31 -17.14 -18.42
C LEU A 406 3.13 -16.90 -17.48
N THR A 407 2.99 -15.67 -16.97
CA THR A 407 1.88 -15.27 -16.09
C THR A 407 0.54 -15.44 -16.79
N ARG A 408 0.42 -15.02 -18.05
CA ARG A 408 -0.79 -15.26 -18.86
C ARG A 408 -1.12 -16.73 -18.99
N LYS A 409 -0.14 -17.56 -19.38
CA LYS A 409 -0.30 -19.00 -19.56
C LYS A 409 -0.77 -19.67 -18.27
N MET A 410 -0.12 -19.39 -17.15
CA MET A 410 -0.44 -20.00 -15.86
C MET A 410 -1.82 -19.57 -15.35
N LEU A 411 -2.21 -18.31 -15.55
CA LEU A 411 -3.54 -17.83 -15.17
C LEU A 411 -4.65 -18.41 -16.06
N ASP A 412 -4.41 -18.56 -17.37
CA ASP A 412 -5.33 -19.24 -18.29
C ASP A 412 -5.55 -20.69 -17.84
N GLU A 413 -4.46 -21.42 -17.55
CA GLU A 413 -4.52 -22.80 -17.06
C GLU A 413 -5.26 -22.90 -15.72
N LEU A 414 -4.99 -21.98 -14.79
CA LEU A 414 -5.61 -21.99 -13.47
C LEU A 414 -7.11 -21.74 -13.52
N SER A 415 -7.56 -20.81 -14.36
CA SER A 415 -8.98 -20.48 -14.50
C SER A 415 -9.76 -21.40 -15.47
N GLY A 416 -9.08 -22.30 -16.17
CA GLY A 416 -9.69 -23.17 -17.19
C GLY A 416 -10.28 -22.46 -18.41
N SER A 417 -10.00 -21.16 -18.58
CA SER A 417 -10.49 -20.33 -19.69
C SER A 417 -9.47 -19.24 -20.02
N LYS A 418 -9.59 -18.60 -21.19
CA LYS A 418 -8.70 -17.48 -21.50
C LYS A 418 -9.02 -16.30 -20.61
N LEU A 419 -7.99 -15.64 -20.05
CA LEU A 419 -8.11 -14.41 -19.27
C LEU A 419 -8.96 -13.33 -19.98
N SER A 420 -8.89 -13.26 -21.30
CA SER A 420 -9.65 -12.33 -22.13
C SER A 420 -11.16 -12.59 -22.15
N GLU A 421 -11.60 -13.81 -21.84
CA GLU A 421 -13.00 -14.24 -21.83
C GLU A 421 -13.65 -14.00 -20.47
N GLY A 422 -12.88 -14.11 -19.38
CA GLY A 422 -13.39 -13.90 -18.01
C GLY A 422 -13.75 -12.46 -17.65
N ARG A 423 -13.49 -11.46 -18.53
CA ARG A 423 -13.71 -10.03 -18.26
C ARG A 423 -14.14 -9.18 -19.47
N PRO A 424 -15.32 -9.45 -20.06
CA PRO A 424 -15.77 -8.77 -21.27
C PRO A 424 -15.94 -7.25 -21.10
N ARG A 425 -16.43 -6.80 -19.94
CA ARG A 425 -16.60 -5.35 -19.66
C ARG A 425 -15.28 -4.60 -19.63
N LEU A 426 -14.27 -5.13 -18.92
CA LEU A 426 -12.94 -4.52 -18.86
C LEU A 426 -12.32 -4.45 -20.25
N ARG A 427 -12.40 -5.55 -21.01
CA ARG A 427 -11.91 -5.60 -22.40
C ARG A 427 -12.57 -4.55 -23.27
N LYS A 428 -13.89 -4.39 -23.18
CA LYS A 428 -14.63 -3.37 -23.93
C LYS A 428 -14.16 -1.96 -23.58
N VAL A 429 -13.98 -1.66 -22.30
CA VAL A 429 -13.49 -0.34 -21.83
C VAL A 429 -12.08 -0.05 -22.34
N ILE A 430 -11.17 -1.03 -22.26
CA ILE A 430 -9.79 -0.88 -22.76
C ILE A 430 -9.83 -0.63 -24.28
N ALA A 431 -10.53 -1.48 -25.04
CA ALA A 431 -10.58 -1.40 -26.49
C ALA A 431 -11.16 -0.08 -27.01
N LEU A 432 -12.12 0.53 -26.29
CA LEU A 432 -12.70 1.82 -26.67
C LEU A 432 -11.70 2.98 -26.61
N ARG A 433 -10.64 2.88 -25.81
CA ARG A 433 -9.67 3.96 -25.60
C ARG A 433 -8.30 3.67 -26.20
N GLU A 434 -8.04 2.42 -26.58
CA GLU A 434 -6.71 1.94 -26.92
C GLU A 434 -6.09 2.70 -28.10
N SER A 435 -6.84 2.90 -29.20
CA SER A 435 -6.32 3.62 -30.37
C SER A 435 -5.94 5.08 -30.08
N ALA A 436 -6.73 5.78 -29.28
CA ALA A 436 -6.45 7.16 -28.89
C ALA A 436 -5.25 7.24 -27.92
N ILE A 437 -5.15 6.27 -26.99
CA ILE A 437 -4.06 6.22 -26.01
C ILE A 437 -2.73 5.82 -26.66
N ASP A 438 -2.75 4.96 -27.68
CA ASP A 438 -1.53 4.54 -28.39
C ASP A 438 -0.82 5.74 -29.05
N LEU A 439 -1.58 6.66 -29.67
CA LEU A 439 -1.04 7.90 -30.22
C LEU A 439 -0.41 8.79 -29.12
N LEU A 440 -1.02 8.87 -27.95
CA LEU A 440 -0.47 9.63 -26.82
C LEU A 440 0.83 9.00 -26.30
N HIS A 441 0.95 7.67 -26.30
CA HIS A 441 2.19 6.99 -25.92
C HIS A 441 3.33 7.27 -26.92
N GLU A 442 3.05 7.23 -28.22
CA GLU A 442 4.03 7.57 -29.26
C GLU A 442 4.53 9.01 -29.11
N GLN A 443 3.60 9.95 -28.90
CA GLN A 443 3.92 11.35 -28.62
C GLN A 443 4.74 11.51 -27.33
N GLN A 444 4.35 10.85 -26.24
CA GLN A 444 5.09 10.92 -24.98
C GLN A 444 6.51 10.38 -25.14
N VAL A 445 6.71 9.27 -25.87
CA VAL A 445 8.03 8.70 -26.10
C VAL A 445 8.89 9.63 -26.96
N ALA A 446 8.32 10.30 -27.96
CA ALA A 446 9.02 11.32 -28.73
C ALA A 446 9.43 12.52 -27.86
N LEU A 447 8.51 13.04 -27.04
CA LEU A 447 8.77 14.14 -26.10
C LEU A 447 9.84 13.77 -25.07
N LEU A 448 9.80 12.56 -24.51
CA LEU A 448 10.81 12.07 -23.57
C LEU A 448 12.20 12.01 -24.20
N LYS A 449 12.30 11.55 -25.46
CA LYS A 449 13.60 11.50 -26.18
C LYS A 449 14.17 12.90 -26.35
N ASP A 450 13.35 13.84 -26.82
CA ASP A 450 13.79 15.21 -27.06
C ASP A 450 14.18 15.91 -25.76
N TRP A 451 13.31 15.82 -24.75
CA TRP A 451 13.58 16.42 -23.44
C TRP A 451 14.85 15.87 -22.78
N ARG A 452 15.03 14.53 -22.75
CA ARG A 452 16.24 13.93 -22.18
C ARG A 452 17.50 14.32 -22.92
N LYS A 453 17.42 14.47 -24.25
CA LYS A 453 18.53 14.96 -25.07
C LYS A 453 18.88 16.39 -24.68
N LYS A 454 17.90 17.30 -24.58
CA LYS A 454 18.11 18.69 -24.16
C LYS A 454 18.70 18.80 -22.75
N VAL A 455 18.25 17.97 -21.82
CA VAL A 455 18.84 17.89 -20.47
C VAL A 455 20.30 17.43 -20.53
N ALA A 456 20.62 16.43 -21.36
CA ALA A 456 21.99 15.93 -21.52
C ALA A 456 22.92 16.95 -22.22
N ASP A 457 22.41 17.71 -23.18
CA ASP A 457 23.13 18.75 -23.91
C ASP A 457 23.35 20.03 -23.06
N GLY A 458 22.69 20.13 -21.90
CA GLY A 458 22.78 21.29 -20.99
C GLY A 458 21.82 22.44 -21.33
N ASP A 459 20.93 22.25 -22.31
CA ASP A 459 19.94 23.23 -22.80
C ASP A 459 18.76 23.38 -21.82
N ARG A 460 19.02 23.85 -20.60
CA ARG A 460 18.02 23.94 -19.52
C ARG A 460 16.76 24.69 -19.92
N LYS A 461 16.90 25.80 -20.65
CA LYS A 461 15.77 26.64 -21.08
C LYS A 461 14.81 25.89 -22.01
N GLU A 462 15.34 25.12 -22.94
CA GLU A 462 14.52 24.33 -23.87
C GLU A 462 13.92 23.10 -23.18
N ALA A 463 14.68 22.45 -22.30
CA ALA A 463 14.16 21.36 -21.48
C ALA A 463 13.00 21.82 -20.57
N GLU A 464 13.10 23.00 -19.96
CA GLU A 464 12.02 23.59 -19.16
C GLU A 464 10.79 23.95 -20.01
N ALA A 465 10.99 24.41 -21.25
CA ALA A 465 9.90 24.74 -22.16
C ALA A 465 9.07 23.51 -22.60
N LEU A 466 9.67 22.32 -22.62
CA LEU A 466 8.98 21.06 -22.93
C LEU A 466 8.21 20.47 -21.74
N LEU A 467 8.54 20.86 -20.50
CA LEU A 467 7.96 20.27 -19.30
C LEU A 467 6.42 20.39 -19.25
N PRO A 468 5.78 21.53 -19.58
CA PRO A 468 4.32 21.61 -19.60
C PRO A 468 3.65 20.60 -20.55
N GLN A 469 4.23 20.39 -21.74
CA GLN A 469 3.73 19.42 -22.72
C GLN A 469 3.87 17.99 -22.21
N MET A 470 4.98 17.69 -21.55
CA MET A 470 5.19 16.39 -20.91
C MET A 470 4.20 16.13 -19.78
N LEU A 471 3.94 17.13 -18.93
CA LEU A 471 2.93 17.02 -17.86
C LEU A 471 1.52 16.83 -18.42
N LEU A 472 1.18 17.51 -19.51
CA LEU A 472 -0.08 17.30 -20.22
C LEU A 472 -0.19 15.86 -20.75
N SER A 473 0.89 15.33 -21.37
CA SER A 473 0.91 13.94 -21.85
C SER A 473 0.72 12.93 -20.73
N LEU A 474 1.37 13.13 -19.57
CA LEU A 474 1.23 12.28 -18.39
C LEU A 474 -0.22 12.26 -17.90
N ASN A 475 -0.84 13.44 -17.80
CA ASN A 475 -2.22 13.58 -17.35
C ASN A 475 -3.21 12.95 -18.34
N ALA A 476 -3.01 13.14 -19.65
CA ALA A 476 -3.86 12.57 -20.69
C ALA A 476 -3.82 11.03 -20.67
N ILE A 477 -2.62 10.45 -20.57
CA ILE A 477 -2.45 8.99 -20.46
C ILE A 477 -3.03 8.47 -19.14
N ALA A 478 -2.77 9.14 -18.01
CA ALA A 478 -3.32 8.74 -16.70
C ALA A 478 -4.85 8.69 -16.73
N ALA A 479 -5.48 9.73 -17.28
CA ALA A 479 -6.93 9.83 -17.43
C ALA A 479 -7.49 8.73 -18.35
N GLY A 480 -6.84 8.49 -19.50
CA GLY A 480 -7.25 7.46 -20.44
C GLY A 480 -7.19 6.04 -19.85
N LEU A 481 -6.11 5.76 -19.11
CA LEU A 481 -5.91 4.47 -18.43
C LEU A 481 -6.77 4.30 -17.18
N GLN A 482 -7.35 5.39 -16.65
CA GLN A 482 -7.93 5.43 -15.30
C GLN A 482 -6.95 4.89 -14.25
N ALA A 483 -5.66 5.07 -14.51
CA ALA A 483 -4.56 4.63 -13.67
C ALA A 483 -3.90 5.89 -13.09
N THR A 484 -4.09 6.09 -11.80
CA THR A 484 -3.51 7.22 -11.09
C THR A 484 -2.34 6.77 -10.23
N GLY A 485 -1.34 7.63 -10.16
CA GLY A 485 -0.15 7.46 -9.35
C GLY A 485 -0.43 7.74 -7.91
#